data_AF-A0A2R5L5Z1-F1
#
_entry.id   AF-A0A2R5L5Z1-F1
#
_cell.length_a   1.000
_cell.length_b   1.000
_cell.length_c   1.000
_cell.angle_alpha   90.00
_cell.angle_beta   90.00
_cell.angle_gamma   90.00
#
_symmetry.space_group_name_H-M   'P 1'
#
loop_
_entity.id
_entity.type
_entity.pdbx_description
1 polymer ?
#
loop_
_entity_poly.entity_id
_entity_poly.type
_entity_poly.pdbx_seq_one_letter_code
_entity_poly.pdbx_strand_id
1 'polypeptide(L)'
;KKYLKMTTEQVCNPPPPPSLPPPPQNWSKSVGFTKRTEVPIGDYISKHWNRLTNDDDSMHVVSTFCTLNPVIQNGPQCGIVALSMATQLLKASVTVDRICQEAQILKFTAKGEMFSVENMKVLAETVLGTCDAQVLHSSSSAPGQIIMHLLQGKPLLVPYDSDHNFEPCMRNGQSAHWAVLHGFCLVVPEETVRLVHLENDQCHKRLHHLTPGVHEESVVLQLLNDSKNVFVYAHQGKSSHYALWSLDDLLVSNSN
;
A
#
# COMPACT_ATOMS: atom_id res chain seq x y z
N LYS A 1 -0.09 -64.92 -13.47
CA LYS A 1 0.58 -63.64 -13.16
C LYS A 1 0.57 -62.80 -14.44
N LYS A 2 -0.37 -61.85 -14.56
CA LYS A 2 -0.51 -60.96 -15.72
C LYS A 2 0.37 -59.73 -15.46
N TYR A 3 1.32 -59.45 -16.35
CA TYR A 3 2.16 -58.25 -16.30
C TYR A 3 1.55 -57.19 -17.22
N LEU A 4 1.31 -56.00 -16.64
CA LEU A 4 0.83 -54.80 -17.33
C LEU A 4 2.05 -53.99 -17.79
N LYS A 5 2.14 -53.70 -19.09
CA LYS A 5 3.10 -52.74 -19.66
C LYS A 5 2.52 -51.33 -19.47
N MET A 6 3.23 -50.44 -18.78
CA MET A 6 2.93 -49.01 -18.73
C MET A 6 3.74 -48.29 -19.82
N THR A 7 3.06 -47.58 -20.70
CA THR A 7 3.63 -46.68 -21.71
C THR A 7 3.82 -45.29 -21.10
N THR A 8 4.97 -44.69 -21.38
CA THR A 8 5.35 -43.33 -21.00
C THR A 8 4.46 -42.30 -21.70
N GLU A 9 3.72 -41.50 -20.93
CA GLU A 9 3.00 -40.34 -21.43
C GLU A 9 3.98 -39.19 -21.74
N GLN A 10 3.87 -38.65 -22.95
CA GLN A 10 4.53 -37.42 -23.39
C GLN A 10 3.97 -36.24 -22.59
N VAL A 11 4.84 -35.48 -21.93
CA VAL A 11 4.53 -34.18 -21.34
C VAL A 11 4.33 -33.17 -22.47
N CYS A 12 3.09 -32.74 -22.71
CA CYS A 12 2.80 -31.61 -23.58
C CYS A 12 3.15 -30.29 -22.85
N ASN A 13 4.03 -29.48 -23.44
CA ASN A 13 4.26 -28.11 -22.99
C ASN A 13 3.02 -27.24 -23.28
N PRO A 14 2.65 -26.30 -22.39
CA PRO A 14 1.56 -25.36 -22.65
C PRO A 14 1.91 -24.38 -23.78
N PRO A 15 0.91 -23.90 -24.55
CA PRO A 15 1.14 -22.98 -25.65
C PRO A 15 1.58 -21.58 -25.14
N PRO A 16 2.40 -20.85 -25.90
CA PRO A 16 2.83 -19.51 -25.53
C PRO A 16 1.65 -18.53 -25.52
N PRO A 17 1.70 -17.50 -24.64
CA PRO A 17 0.64 -16.50 -24.55
C PRO A 17 0.50 -15.69 -25.85
N PRO A 18 -0.71 -15.20 -26.17
CA PRO A 18 -0.95 -14.41 -27.37
C PRO A 18 -0.19 -13.07 -27.32
N SER A 19 0.36 -12.67 -28.47
CA SER A 19 1.07 -11.40 -28.62
C SER A 19 0.14 -10.19 -28.46
N LEU A 20 0.56 -9.21 -27.65
CA LEU A 20 -0.18 -7.96 -27.41
C LEU A 20 -0.21 -7.06 -28.65
N PRO A 21 -1.29 -6.27 -28.86
CA PRO A 21 -1.36 -5.27 -29.91
C PRO A 21 -0.33 -4.14 -29.69
N PRO A 22 0.13 -3.47 -30.77
CA PRO A 22 1.10 -2.38 -30.66
C PRO A 22 0.51 -1.17 -29.90
N PRO A 23 1.32 -0.44 -29.12
CA PRO A 23 0.86 0.73 -28.39
C PRO A 23 0.49 1.87 -29.34
N PRO A 24 -0.55 2.67 -29.04
CA PRO A 24 -0.91 3.83 -29.84
C PRO A 24 0.20 4.88 -29.83
N GLN A 25 0.60 5.34 -31.01
CA GLN A 25 1.55 6.42 -31.21
C GLN A 25 0.90 7.75 -30.82
N ASN A 26 1.34 8.33 -29.70
CA ASN A 26 1.32 9.75 -29.32
C ASN A 26 0.81 9.97 -27.89
N TRP A 27 1.73 9.98 -26.92
CA TRP A 27 1.50 10.66 -25.64
C TRP A 27 2.76 11.33 -25.10
N SER A 28 3.30 12.28 -25.85
CA SER A 28 4.25 13.26 -25.31
C SER A 28 3.47 14.48 -24.84
N LYS A 29 3.05 14.47 -23.57
CA LYS A 29 2.69 15.70 -22.85
C LYS A 29 3.36 15.67 -21.48
N SER A 30 4.23 16.64 -21.28
CA SER A 30 4.93 16.99 -20.05
C SER A 30 3.98 16.97 -18.85
N VAL A 31 4.39 16.25 -17.80
CA VAL A 31 3.67 16.16 -16.51
C VAL A 31 3.73 17.52 -15.82
N GLY A 32 2.63 18.28 -15.89
CA GLY A 32 2.44 19.48 -15.10
C GLY A 32 2.05 19.10 -13.67
N PHE A 33 2.88 19.48 -12.70
CA PHE A 33 2.55 19.39 -11.28
C PHE A 33 1.42 20.37 -10.95
N THR A 34 0.21 19.87 -10.73
CA THR A 34 -0.88 20.65 -10.14
C THR A 34 -0.80 20.56 -8.62
N LYS A 35 -0.32 21.63 -7.97
CA LYS A 35 -0.43 21.80 -6.52
C LYS A 35 -1.91 21.81 -6.14
N ARG A 36 -2.41 20.74 -5.51
CA ARG A 36 -3.76 20.70 -4.96
C ARG A 36 -3.72 21.16 -3.51
N THR A 37 -4.70 21.96 -3.11
CA THR A 37 -4.99 22.24 -1.71
C THR A 37 -5.37 20.93 -1.02
N GLU A 38 -4.52 20.45 -0.11
CA GLU A 38 -4.79 19.28 0.71
C GLU A 38 -6.07 19.52 1.51
N VAL A 39 -7.03 18.60 1.39
CA VAL A 39 -8.19 18.57 2.28
C VAL A 39 -7.64 18.15 3.66
N PRO A 40 -7.93 18.90 4.75
CA PRO A 40 -7.53 18.49 6.09
C PRO A 40 -7.97 17.04 6.36
N ILE A 41 -7.08 16.24 6.94
CA ILE A 41 -7.35 14.81 7.16
C ILE A 41 -8.64 14.57 7.95
N GLY A 42 -8.97 15.47 8.88
CA GLY A 42 -10.22 15.44 9.64
C GLY A 42 -11.46 15.50 8.76
N ASP A 43 -11.48 16.34 7.72
CA ASP A 43 -12.61 16.42 6.78
C ASP A 43 -12.76 15.15 5.95
N TYR A 44 -11.63 14.52 5.58
CA TYR A 44 -11.64 13.26 4.83
C TYR A 44 -12.18 12.12 5.69
N ILE A 45 -11.70 11.97 6.93
CA ILE A 45 -12.19 10.95 7.87
C ILE A 45 -13.68 11.18 8.17
N SER A 46 -14.10 12.43 8.39
CA SER A 46 -15.50 12.78 8.65
C SER A 46 -16.43 12.29 7.54
N LYS A 47 -16.01 12.39 6.27
CA LYS A 47 -16.78 11.88 5.12
C LYS A 47 -16.88 10.36 5.06
N HIS A 48 -15.95 9.66 5.72
CA HIS A 48 -15.92 8.19 5.77
C HIS A 48 -16.33 7.64 7.14
N TRP A 49 -16.82 8.49 8.05
CA TRP A 49 -17.06 8.13 9.45
C TRP A 49 -17.94 6.89 9.58
N ASN A 50 -19.11 6.89 8.94
CA ASN A 50 -20.07 5.78 8.96
C ASN A 50 -19.45 4.45 8.52
N ARG A 51 -18.60 4.49 7.49
CA ARG A 51 -17.91 3.29 6.98
C ARG A 51 -16.83 2.80 7.96
N LEU A 52 -16.15 3.71 8.64
CA LEU A 52 -15.12 3.37 9.63
C LEU A 52 -15.76 2.76 10.88
N THR A 53 -16.81 3.39 11.40
CA THR A 53 -17.42 3.03 12.69
C THR A 53 -18.59 2.06 12.57
N ASN A 54 -19.01 1.69 11.35
CA ASN A 54 -20.26 0.96 11.11
C ASN A 54 -21.47 1.63 11.79
N ASP A 55 -21.54 2.96 11.70
CA ASP A 55 -22.55 3.81 12.35
C ASP A 55 -22.61 3.71 13.89
N ASP A 56 -21.58 3.13 14.53
CA ASP A 56 -21.51 3.06 16.00
C ASP A 56 -21.01 4.38 16.59
N ASP A 57 -21.91 5.09 17.26
CA ASP A 57 -21.65 6.38 17.91
C ASP A 57 -20.75 6.32 19.14
N SER A 58 -20.49 5.12 19.69
CA SER A 58 -19.56 4.92 20.80
C SER A 58 -18.11 4.77 20.34
N MET A 59 -17.89 4.68 19.02
CA MET A 59 -16.55 4.50 18.45
C MET A 59 -15.82 5.83 18.27
N HIS A 60 -14.52 5.73 18.44
CA HIS A 60 -13.53 6.76 18.16
C HIS A 60 -12.57 6.27 17.08
N VAL A 61 -11.98 7.22 16.36
CA VAL A 61 -10.94 6.93 15.36
C VAL A 61 -9.64 7.50 15.85
N VAL A 62 -8.61 6.68 15.91
CA VAL A 62 -7.23 7.10 16.18
C VAL A 62 -6.43 6.97 14.89
N SER A 63 -5.84 8.06 14.42
CA SER A 63 -5.24 8.15 13.09
C SER A 63 -3.77 8.55 13.13
N THR A 64 -3.02 8.05 12.16
CA THR A 64 -1.71 8.57 11.78
C THR A 64 -1.71 8.72 10.26
N PHE A 65 -1.36 9.91 9.78
CA PHE A 65 -1.35 10.21 8.36
C PHE A 65 -0.06 10.91 7.97
N CYS A 66 0.71 10.31 7.06
CA CYS A 66 1.86 10.97 6.46
C CYS A 66 1.52 11.46 5.05
N THR A 67 1.75 12.74 4.80
CA THR A 67 1.48 13.36 3.50
C THR A 67 2.52 12.96 2.46
N LEU A 68 2.06 12.69 1.23
CA LEU A 68 2.90 12.53 0.05
C LEU A 68 2.24 13.19 -1.16
N ASN A 69 3.04 13.53 -2.18
CA ASN A 69 2.51 14.00 -3.45
C ASN A 69 2.18 12.80 -4.36
N PRO A 70 0.93 12.67 -4.84
CA PRO A 70 0.54 11.55 -5.68
C PRO A 70 1.23 11.60 -7.04
N VAL A 71 1.56 10.43 -7.57
CA VAL A 71 2.19 10.27 -8.89
C VAL A 71 1.32 9.34 -9.74
N ILE A 72 0.96 9.78 -10.95
CA ILE A 72 0.18 8.98 -11.90
C ILE A 72 1.12 8.19 -12.80
N GLN A 73 0.87 6.89 -12.93
CA GLN A 73 1.66 5.99 -13.75
C GLN A 73 1.42 6.19 -15.24
N ASN A 74 2.45 5.84 -16.03
CA ASN A 74 2.34 5.66 -17.47
C ASN A 74 2.72 4.21 -17.81
N GLY A 75 1.83 3.48 -18.48
CA GLY A 75 2.05 2.06 -18.78
C GLY A 75 2.11 1.18 -17.51
N PRO A 76 2.91 0.09 -17.52
CA PRO A 76 2.92 -0.92 -16.45
C PRO A 76 3.77 -0.53 -15.23
N GLN A 77 3.89 0.76 -14.91
CA GLN A 77 4.82 1.29 -13.91
C GLN A 77 4.27 1.33 -12.46
N CYS A 78 3.22 0.57 -12.12
CA CYS A 78 2.56 0.70 -10.82
C CYS A 78 3.54 0.52 -9.62
N GLY A 79 4.42 -0.48 -9.67
CA GLY A 79 5.44 -0.70 -8.64
C GLY A 79 6.48 0.41 -8.56
N ILE A 80 6.98 0.88 -9.72
CA ILE A 80 7.96 1.98 -9.81
C ILE A 80 7.36 3.29 -9.26
N VAL A 81 6.10 3.56 -9.57
CA VAL A 81 5.36 4.72 -9.09
C VAL A 81 5.08 4.64 -7.60
N ALA A 82 4.68 3.48 -7.10
CA ALA A 82 4.51 3.26 -5.66
C ALA A 82 5.83 3.49 -4.91
N LEU A 83 6.95 2.96 -5.42
CA LEU A 83 8.28 3.22 -4.85
C LEU A 83 8.67 4.70 -4.90
N SER A 84 8.41 5.40 -6.01
CA SER A 84 8.67 6.85 -6.10
C SER A 84 7.90 7.63 -5.03
N MET A 85 6.61 7.33 -4.83
CA MET A 85 5.80 7.94 -3.77
C MET A 85 6.36 7.61 -2.38
N ALA A 86 6.75 6.36 -2.14
CA ALA A 86 7.37 5.94 -0.87
C ALA A 86 8.67 6.71 -0.56
N THR A 87 9.51 6.99 -1.56
CA THR A 87 10.76 7.73 -1.34
C THR A 87 10.55 9.17 -0.84
N GLN A 88 9.37 9.76 -1.08
CA GLN A 88 9.04 11.11 -0.58
C GLN A 88 8.92 11.12 0.95
N LEU A 89 8.32 10.06 1.51
CA LEU A 89 8.16 9.87 2.96
C LEU A 89 9.51 9.68 3.67
N LEU A 90 10.50 9.17 2.93
CA LEU A 90 11.89 9.05 3.36
C LEU A 90 12.74 10.30 3.05
N LYS A 91 12.13 11.40 2.62
CA LYS A 91 12.78 12.68 2.30
C LYS A 91 13.82 12.60 1.16
N ALA A 92 13.75 11.57 0.32
CA ALA A 92 14.64 11.38 -0.83
C ALA A 92 14.01 11.85 -2.15
N SER A 93 12.69 11.60 -2.34
CA SER A 93 11.91 12.02 -3.52
C SER A 93 12.53 11.63 -4.87
N VAL A 94 12.85 10.34 -5.05
CA VAL A 94 13.43 9.80 -6.28
C VAL A 94 12.37 9.72 -7.39
N THR A 95 12.70 10.18 -8.59
CA THR A 95 11.76 10.24 -9.72
C THR A 95 11.47 8.86 -10.33
N VAL A 96 10.27 8.72 -10.94
CA VAL A 96 9.86 7.51 -11.66
C VAL A 96 10.87 7.12 -12.74
N ASP A 97 11.36 8.09 -13.53
CA ASP A 97 12.33 7.82 -14.61
C ASP A 97 13.64 7.26 -14.07
N ARG A 98 14.15 7.81 -12.96
CA ARG A 98 15.38 7.35 -12.32
C ARG A 98 15.22 5.92 -11.79
N ILE A 99 14.11 5.65 -11.11
CA ILE A 99 13.82 4.30 -10.58
C ILE A 99 13.66 3.30 -11.73
N CYS A 100 12.94 3.68 -12.80
CA CYS A 100 12.74 2.84 -13.98
C CYS A 100 14.07 2.52 -14.68
N GLN A 101 14.95 3.52 -14.82
CA GLN A 101 16.29 3.33 -15.39
C GLN A 101 17.12 2.33 -14.57
N GLU A 102 17.13 2.45 -13.24
CA GLU A 102 17.85 1.52 -12.37
C GLU A 102 17.25 0.11 -12.43
N ALA A 103 15.93 -0.02 -12.46
CA ALA A 103 15.26 -1.30 -12.63
C ALA A 103 15.63 -1.99 -13.97
N GLN A 104 15.80 -1.22 -15.04
CA GLN A 104 16.26 -1.72 -16.34
C GLN A 104 17.73 -2.16 -16.31
N ILE A 105 18.60 -1.38 -15.65
CA ILE A 105 20.03 -1.75 -15.45
C ILE A 105 20.14 -3.06 -14.68
N LEU A 106 19.33 -3.22 -13.62
CA LEU A 106 19.24 -4.46 -12.83
C LEU A 106 18.52 -5.60 -13.56
N LYS A 107 17.98 -5.35 -14.76
CA LYS A 107 17.23 -6.30 -15.59
C LYS A 107 15.96 -6.85 -14.91
N PHE A 108 15.39 -6.09 -13.98
CA PHE A 108 14.12 -6.45 -13.33
C PHE A 108 12.91 -6.13 -14.20
N THR A 109 13.07 -5.23 -15.16
CA THR A 109 11.98 -4.76 -16.02
C THR A 109 12.48 -4.37 -17.40
N ALA A 110 11.63 -4.53 -18.41
CA ALA A 110 11.84 -3.97 -19.74
C ALA A 110 11.03 -2.69 -19.95
N LYS A 111 9.78 -2.64 -19.46
CA LYS A 111 8.83 -1.53 -19.71
C LYS A 111 8.32 -0.84 -18.44
N GLY A 112 8.82 -1.21 -17.26
CA GLY A 112 8.46 -0.64 -15.97
C GLY A 112 7.64 -1.56 -15.07
N GLU A 113 7.25 -2.74 -15.55
CA GLU A 113 6.64 -3.79 -14.75
C GLU A 113 7.52 -4.22 -13.57
N MET A 114 6.90 -4.51 -12.41
CA MET A 114 7.58 -5.05 -11.23
C MET A 114 6.72 -6.18 -10.64
N PHE A 115 7.24 -7.41 -10.68
CA PHE A 115 6.49 -8.61 -10.30
C PHE A 115 7.01 -9.33 -9.05
N SER A 116 8.18 -8.94 -8.53
CA SER A 116 8.82 -9.58 -7.38
C SER A 116 9.07 -8.58 -6.26
N VAL A 117 8.71 -8.95 -5.03
CA VAL A 117 8.96 -8.16 -3.83
C VAL A 117 10.44 -8.12 -3.48
N GLU A 118 11.19 -9.17 -3.82
CA GLU A 118 12.65 -9.26 -3.67
C GLU A 118 13.35 -8.31 -4.64
N ASN A 119 12.92 -8.28 -5.92
CA ASN A 119 13.43 -7.30 -6.87
C ASN A 119 13.07 -5.87 -6.44
N MET A 120 11.86 -5.66 -5.91
CA MET A 120 11.45 -4.37 -5.35
C MET A 120 12.35 -3.95 -4.17
N LYS A 121 12.67 -4.88 -3.27
CA LYS A 121 13.60 -4.64 -2.16
C LYS A 121 14.96 -4.17 -2.69
N VAL A 122 15.59 -4.94 -3.57
CA VAL A 122 16.91 -4.60 -4.13
C VAL A 122 16.87 -3.26 -4.85
N LEU A 123 15.80 -2.99 -5.60
CA LEU A 123 15.62 -1.71 -6.30
C LEU A 123 15.51 -0.54 -5.31
N ALA A 124 14.71 -0.68 -4.25
CA ALA A 124 14.54 0.34 -3.22
C ALA A 124 15.88 0.69 -2.54
N GLU A 125 16.66 -0.32 -2.15
CA GLU A 125 17.99 -0.15 -1.55
C GLU A 125 18.96 0.51 -2.54
N THR A 126 18.92 0.11 -3.81
CA THR A 126 19.77 0.69 -4.86
C THR A 126 19.50 2.17 -5.08
N VAL A 127 18.23 2.58 -5.16
CA VAL A 127 17.87 3.98 -5.48
C VAL A 127 17.97 4.91 -4.29
N LEU A 128 17.83 4.40 -3.06
CA LEU A 128 17.92 5.18 -1.82
C LEU A 128 19.32 5.18 -1.21
N GLY A 129 20.16 4.18 -1.49
CA GLY A 129 21.56 4.04 -1.05
C GLY A 129 21.76 3.77 0.44
N THR A 130 20.97 4.38 1.32
CA THR A 130 21.02 4.22 2.78
C THR A 130 19.77 3.55 3.36
N CYS A 131 18.91 3.01 2.49
CA CYS A 131 17.71 2.30 2.92
C CYS A 131 18.05 0.84 3.27
N ASP A 132 17.53 0.35 4.39
CA ASP A 132 17.44 -1.07 4.72
C ASP A 132 15.99 -1.51 4.51
N ALA A 133 15.73 -2.18 3.38
CA ALA A 133 14.38 -2.61 3.03
C ALA A 133 14.16 -4.06 3.49
N GLN A 134 12.98 -4.34 4.04
CA GLN A 134 12.64 -5.66 4.57
C GLN A 134 11.39 -6.19 3.88
N VAL A 135 11.41 -7.47 3.53
CA VAL A 135 10.23 -8.18 3.02
C VAL A 135 9.54 -8.82 4.22
N LEU A 136 8.29 -8.44 4.45
CA LEU A 136 7.45 -9.03 5.48
C LEU A 136 6.68 -10.21 4.87
N HIS A 137 6.92 -11.43 5.39
CA HIS A 137 6.21 -12.62 4.92
C HIS A 137 4.96 -12.87 5.79
N SER A 138 3.86 -13.30 5.14
CA SER A 138 2.51 -13.39 5.72
C SER A 138 2.38 -14.27 6.97
N SER A 139 3.27 -15.24 7.18
CA SER A 139 3.33 -16.04 8.42
C SER A 139 3.88 -15.28 9.63
N SER A 140 4.42 -14.07 9.42
CA SER A 140 5.15 -13.29 10.41
C SER A 140 4.70 -11.83 10.56
N SER A 141 3.91 -11.30 9.62
CA SER A 141 3.43 -9.92 9.65
C SER A 141 2.14 -9.78 10.48
N ALA A 142 2.30 -9.71 11.80
CA ALA A 142 1.20 -9.28 12.66
C ALA A 142 0.83 -7.83 12.29
N PRO A 143 -0.46 -7.45 12.26
CA PRO A 143 -0.89 -6.06 12.11
C PRO A 143 -0.10 -5.08 12.96
N GLY A 144 0.35 -5.49 14.15
CA GLY A 144 1.24 -4.69 15.01
C GLY A 144 2.52 -4.22 14.32
N GLN A 145 3.22 -5.08 13.56
CA GLN A 145 4.45 -4.67 12.85
C GLN A 145 4.14 -3.63 11.77
N ILE A 146 3.04 -3.79 11.03
CA ILE A 146 2.61 -2.85 10.00
C ILE A 146 2.29 -1.49 10.64
N ILE A 147 1.46 -1.50 11.69
CA ILE A 147 1.04 -0.29 12.39
C ILE A 147 2.22 0.44 13.03
N MET A 148 3.13 -0.28 13.69
CA MET A 148 4.33 0.31 14.27
C MET A 148 5.27 0.90 13.21
N HIS A 149 5.43 0.25 12.05
CA HIS A 149 6.24 0.77 10.95
C HIS A 149 5.64 2.05 10.36
N LEU A 150 4.33 2.07 10.13
CA LEU A 150 3.61 3.25 9.65
C LEU A 150 3.61 4.39 10.68
N LEU A 151 3.51 4.09 11.97
CA LEU A 151 3.61 5.08 13.05
C LEU A 151 4.98 5.77 13.06
N GLN A 152 6.05 5.07 12.66
CA GLN A 152 7.38 5.68 12.51
C GLN A 152 7.51 6.57 11.27
N GLY A 153 6.42 6.78 10.52
CA GLY A 153 6.40 7.52 9.26
C GLY A 153 7.09 6.80 8.11
N LYS A 154 7.36 5.50 8.26
CA LYS A 154 8.01 4.71 7.22
C LYS A 154 6.96 4.14 6.25
N PRO A 155 7.20 4.19 4.94
CA PRO A 155 6.28 3.65 3.95
C PRO A 155 6.27 2.12 3.96
N LEU A 156 5.15 1.54 3.56
CA LEU A 156 5.05 0.11 3.22
C LEU A 156 4.57 -0.04 1.77
N LEU A 157 5.29 -0.82 0.96
CA LEU A 157 4.85 -1.18 -0.39
C LEU A 157 4.15 -2.53 -0.34
N VAL A 158 2.98 -2.63 -0.97
CA VAL A 158 2.17 -3.84 -0.96
C VAL A 158 1.67 -4.15 -2.38
N PRO A 159 1.96 -5.35 -2.91
CA PRO A 159 1.27 -5.84 -4.08
C PRO A 159 -0.13 -6.34 -3.70
N TYR A 160 -1.13 -6.09 -4.52
CA TYR A 160 -2.52 -6.49 -4.26
C TYR A 160 -3.29 -6.59 -5.57
N ASP A 161 -4.46 -7.21 -5.55
CA ASP A 161 -5.38 -7.21 -6.68
C ASP A 161 -6.29 -5.98 -6.63
N SER A 162 -6.24 -5.14 -7.67
CA SER A 162 -7.00 -3.89 -7.74
C SER A 162 -8.35 -4.08 -8.43
N ASP A 163 -9.44 -3.72 -7.75
CA ASP A 163 -10.76 -3.65 -8.38
C ASP A 163 -10.94 -2.37 -9.22
N HIS A 164 -12.12 -2.21 -9.84
CA HIS A 164 -12.50 -1.07 -10.66
C HIS A 164 -12.50 0.26 -9.90
N ASN A 165 -12.77 0.24 -8.59
CA ASN A 165 -12.67 1.40 -7.70
C ASN A 165 -11.26 1.55 -7.06
N PHE A 166 -10.31 0.72 -7.48
CA PHE A 166 -8.94 0.60 -6.97
C PHE A 166 -8.80 0.00 -5.57
N GLU A 167 -9.90 -0.41 -4.92
CA GLU A 167 -9.83 -1.10 -3.63
C GLU A 167 -9.27 -2.52 -3.80
N PRO A 168 -8.76 -3.12 -2.69
CA PRO A 168 -8.35 -4.50 -2.70
C PRO A 168 -9.49 -5.46 -3.01
N CYS A 169 -9.21 -6.46 -3.84
CA CYS A 169 -10.15 -7.53 -4.20
C CYS A 169 -9.43 -8.86 -4.40
N MET A 170 -10.18 -9.92 -4.73
CA MET A 170 -9.65 -11.26 -4.99
C MET A 170 -9.88 -11.64 -6.45
N ARG A 171 -8.88 -11.40 -7.31
CA ARG A 171 -8.94 -11.70 -8.76
C ARG A 171 -7.81 -12.63 -9.25
N ASN A 172 -7.20 -13.35 -8.32
CA ASN A 172 -6.17 -14.36 -8.53
C ASN A 172 -4.97 -13.81 -9.31
N GLY A 173 -4.53 -12.61 -8.95
CA GLY A 173 -3.41 -11.90 -9.57
C GLY A 173 -3.70 -11.31 -10.95
N GLN A 174 -4.90 -11.49 -11.51
CA GLN A 174 -5.25 -10.97 -12.84
C GLN A 174 -5.33 -9.45 -12.89
N SER A 175 -5.42 -8.81 -11.73
CA SER A 175 -5.46 -7.36 -11.57
C SER A 175 -4.33 -6.86 -10.66
N ALA A 176 -3.23 -7.63 -10.58
CA ALA A 176 -2.11 -7.33 -9.72
C ALA A 176 -1.62 -5.91 -9.92
N HIS A 177 -1.43 -5.22 -8.81
CA HIS A 177 -1.09 -3.82 -8.72
C HIS A 177 -0.23 -3.56 -7.48
N TRP A 178 0.36 -2.38 -7.41
CA TRP A 178 1.15 -1.96 -6.26
C TRP A 178 0.54 -0.71 -5.63
N ALA A 179 0.54 -0.68 -4.31
CA ALA A 179 0.21 0.49 -3.52
C ALA A 179 1.33 0.84 -2.53
N VAL A 180 1.35 2.10 -2.13
CA VAL A 180 2.11 2.58 -0.97
C VAL A 180 1.14 2.86 0.16
N LEU A 181 1.40 2.29 1.32
CA LEU A 181 0.74 2.62 2.58
C LEU A 181 1.56 3.68 3.31
N HIS A 182 0.88 4.68 3.85
CA HIS A 182 1.52 5.86 4.43
C HIS A 182 0.79 6.40 5.66
N GLY A 183 0.00 5.55 6.31
CA GLY A 183 -0.72 5.86 7.53
C GLY A 183 -1.80 4.82 7.82
N PHE A 184 -2.49 4.98 8.94
CA PHE A 184 -3.55 4.08 9.37
C PHE A 184 -4.63 4.79 10.20
N CYS A 185 -5.75 4.10 10.39
CA CYS A 185 -6.80 4.42 11.35
C CYS A 185 -7.15 3.18 12.17
N LEU A 186 -7.21 3.35 13.49
CA LEU A 186 -7.73 2.36 14.43
C LEU A 186 -9.12 2.82 14.88
N VAL A 187 -10.11 1.95 14.74
CA VAL A 187 -11.46 2.20 15.23
C VAL A 187 -11.59 1.55 16.60
N VAL A 188 -11.64 2.36 17.66
CA VAL A 188 -11.56 1.90 19.04
C VAL A 188 -12.76 2.40 19.85
N PRO A 189 -13.19 1.68 20.88
CA PRO A 189 -14.20 2.18 21.81
C PRO A 189 -13.75 3.42 22.60
N GLU A 190 -14.70 4.22 23.08
CA GLU A 190 -14.42 5.39 23.91
C GLU A 190 -13.62 5.06 25.17
N GLU A 191 -13.88 3.93 25.81
CA GLU A 191 -13.16 3.50 27.01
C GLU A 191 -11.67 3.32 26.76
N THR A 192 -11.26 2.81 25.60
CA THR A 192 -9.86 2.65 25.24
C THR A 192 -9.18 4.01 25.11
N VAL A 193 -9.83 4.97 24.46
CA VAL A 193 -9.32 6.33 24.31
C VAL A 193 -9.15 7.00 25.67
N ARG A 194 -10.08 6.83 26.60
CA ARG A 194 -10.00 7.46 27.94
C ARG A 194 -8.81 6.97 28.77
N LEU A 195 -8.27 5.80 28.46
CA LEU A 195 -7.11 5.23 29.14
C LEU A 195 -5.77 5.78 28.62
N VAL A 196 -5.78 6.50 27.49
CA VAL A 196 -4.58 6.99 26.81
C VAL A 196 -4.66 8.49 26.56
N HIS A 197 -3.54 9.20 26.67
CA HIS A 197 -3.50 10.61 26.30
C HIS A 197 -3.24 10.73 24.80
N LEU A 198 -4.23 11.21 24.04
CA LEU A 198 -4.13 11.42 22.59
C LEU A 198 -4.42 12.88 22.23
N GLU A 199 -3.84 13.33 21.11
CA GLU A 199 -4.13 14.64 20.56
C GLU A 199 -5.48 14.61 19.84
N ASN A 200 -6.40 15.52 20.19
CA ASN A 200 -7.70 15.60 19.51
C ASN A 200 -7.56 16.33 18.18
N ASP A 201 -8.34 15.91 17.18
CA ASP A 201 -8.49 16.66 15.95
C ASP A 201 -9.20 18.00 16.19
N GLN A 202 -8.81 19.03 15.44
CA GLN A 202 -9.39 20.37 15.57
C GLN A 202 -10.85 20.42 15.09
N CYS A 203 -11.21 19.58 14.12
CA CYS A 203 -12.49 19.63 13.43
C CYS A 203 -13.44 18.49 13.84
N HIS A 204 -12.93 17.39 14.42
CA HIS A 204 -13.74 16.22 14.74
C HIS A 204 -13.50 15.65 16.15
N LYS A 205 -14.47 15.81 17.05
CA LYS A 205 -14.35 15.49 18.50
C LYS A 205 -14.03 14.04 18.85
N ARG A 206 -14.35 13.09 17.97
CA ARG A 206 -14.06 11.65 18.17
C ARG A 206 -12.88 11.16 17.35
N LEU A 207 -12.18 12.06 16.68
CA LEU A 207 -10.96 11.77 15.94
C LEU A 207 -9.75 12.22 16.76
N HIS A 208 -8.79 11.31 16.88
CA HIS A 208 -7.55 11.51 17.63
C HIS A 208 -6.35 11.21 16.75
N HIS A 209 -5.22 11.82 17.07
CA HIS A 209 -3.97 11.67 16.34
C HIS A 209 -2.90 11.04 17.23
N LEU A 210 -2.16 10.09 16.66
CA LEU A 210 -0.92 9.58 17.25
C LEU A 210 0.26 10.31 16.62
N THR A 211 1.11 10.87 17.49
CA THR A 211 2.34 11.53 17.06
C THR A 211 3.52 10.55 17.14
N PRO A 212 4.30 10.39 16.05
CA PRO A 212 5.49 9.54 16.05
C PRO A 212 6.47 9.93 17.17
N GLY A 213 6.93 8.94 17.95
CA GLY A 213 7.90 9.15 19.03
C GLY A 213 7.36 9.77 20.31
N VAL A 214 6.05 10.06 20.39
CA VAL A 214 5.40 10.57 21.60
C VAL A 214 4.79 9.43 22.42
N HIS A 215 4.18 8.45 21.76
CA HIS A 215 3.50 7.34 22.43
C HIS A 215 4.39 6.10 22.51
N GLU A 216 4.41 5.48 23.69
CA GLU A 216 5.05 4.19 23.93
C GLU A 216 4.44 3.09 23.06
N GLU A 217 5.25 2.12 22.65
CA GLU A 217 4.80 0.99 21.83
C GLU A 217 3.66 0.20 22.48
N SER A 218 3.69 0.04 23.81
CA SER A 218 2.63 -0.65 24.56
C SER A 218 1.26 0.03 24.41
N VAL A 219 1.22 1.35 24.33
CA VAL A 219 -0.02 2.14 24.12
C VAL A 219 -0.60 1.87 22.74
N VAL A 220 0.26 1.85 21.73
CA VAL A 220 -0.15 1.62 20.33
C VAL A 220 -0.64 0.19 20.16
N LEU A 221 0.04 -0.79 20.75
CA LEU A 221 -0.39 -2.18 20.75
C LEU A 221 -1.70 -2.39 21.52
N GLN A 222 -1.93 -1.67 22.62
CA GLN A 222 -3.21 -1.70 23.32
C GLN A 222 -4.33 -1.16 22.43
N LEU A 223 -4.13 0.01 21.80
CA LEU A 223 -5.10 0.59 20.87
C LEU A 223 -5.42 -0.36 19.71
N LEU A 224 -4.40 -1.05 19.18
CA LEU A 224 -4.58 -2.03 18.12
C LEU A 224 -5.35 -3.26 18.61
N ASN A 225 -5.03 -3.79 19.79
CA ASN A 225 -5.71 -4.95 20.36
C ASN A 225 -7.18 -4.68 20.66
N ASP A 226 -7.49 -3.46 21.10
CA ASP A 226 -8.86 -3.04 21.41
C ASP A 226 -9.63 -2.58 20.15
N SER A 227 -8.94 -2.42 19.02
CA SER A 227 -9.55 -1.93 17.79
C SER A 227 -10.54 -2.95 17.23
N LYS A 228 -11.71 -2.45 16.80
CA LYS A 228 -12.73 -3.23 16.10
C LYS A 228 -12.40 -3.41 14.63
N ASN A 229 -11.85 -2.37 14.02
CA ASN A 229 -11.43 -2.36 12.63
C ASN A 229 -10.11 -1.58 12.50
N VAL A 230 -9.29 -2.04 11.56
CA VAL A 230 -8.03 -1.39 11.20
C VAL A 230 -8.08 -1.01 9.73
N PHE A 231 -7.82 0.27 9.44
CA PHE A 231 -7.74 0.78 8.08
C PHE A 231 -6.37 1.37 7.80
N VAL A 232 -5.98 1.38 6.52
CA VAL A 232 -4.72 1.97 6.05
C VAL A 232 -4.97 3.03 4.98
N TYR A 233 -4.19 4.10 5.02
CA TYR A 233 -4.15 5.09 3.95
C TYR A 233 -3.25 4.59 2.84
N ALA A 234 -3.80 4.51 1.63
CA ALA A 234 -3.09 3.98 0.48
C ALA A 234 -3.15 4.92 -0.73
N HIS A 235 -2.03 5.02 -1.44
CA HIS A 235 -1.95 5.58 -2.78
C HIS A 235 -1.50 4.53 -3.78
N GLN A 236 -1.96 4.65 -5.02
CA GLN A 236 -1.62 3.77 -6.13
C GLN A 236 -1.57 4.54 -7.45
N GLY A 237 -0.85 4.04 -8.46
CA GLY A 237 -0.48 4.80 -9.65
C GLY A 237 -1.59 5.21 -10.64
N LYS A 238 -2.82 4.72 -10.50
CA LYS A 238 -3.96 5.03 -11.39
C LYS A 238 -4.85 6.18 -10.87
N SER A 239 -4.58 6.70 -9.67
CA SER A 239 -5.38 7.76 -9.04
C SER A 239 -4.49 8.79 -8.34
N SER A 240 -4.93 10.04 -8.33
CA SER A 240 -4.31 11.12 -7.54
C SER A 240 -4.89 11.24 -6.13
N HIS A 241 -5.85 10.38 -5.80
CA HIS A 241 -6.52 10.35 -4.51
C HIS A 241 -6.02 9.16 -3.71
N TYR A 242 -5.73 9.39 -2.44
CA TYR A 242 -5.62 8.29 -1.49
C TYR A 242 -7.00 7.71 -1.18
N ALA A 243 -6.97 6.45 -0.76
CA ALA A 243 -8.12 5.72 -0.26
C ALA A 243 -7.83 5.18 1.15
N LEU A 244 -8.90 4.90 1.89
CA LEU A 244 -8.85 4.20 3.17
C LEU A 244 -9.34 2.76 2.96
N TRP A 245 -8.43 1.78 3.06
CA TRP A 245 -8.75 0.37 2.87
C TRP A 245 -8.76 -0.39 4.19
N SER A 246 -9.63 -1.39 4.32
CA SER A 246 -9.55 -2.37 5.40
C SER A 246 -8.19 -3.07 5.31
N LEU A 247 -7.47 -3.15 6.43
CA LEU A 247 -6.20 -3.87 6.46
C LEU A 247 -6.42 -5.36 6.21
N ASP A 248 -7.50 -5.93 6.74
CA ASP A 248 -7.81 -7.36 6.56
C ASP A 248 -8.08 -7.69 5.09
N ASP A 249 -8.91 -6.89 4.40
CA ASP A 249 -9.20 -7.10 2.98
C ASP A 249 -7.94 -6.95 2.11
N LEU A 250 -7.07 -5.99 2.47
CA LEU A 250 -5.79 -5.80 1.79
C LEU A 250 -4.86 -7.00 1.99
N LEU A 251 -4.76 -7.54 3.20
CA LEU A 251 -3.92 -8.71 3.49
C LEU A 251 -4.43 -9.97 2.80
N VAL A 252 -5.75 -10.14 2.72
CA VAL A 252 -6.38 -11.21 1.94
C VAL A 252 -6.07 -11.05 0.45
N SER A 253 -6.20 -9.85 -0.10
CA SER A 253 -5.85 -9.53 -1.49
C SER A 253 -4.36 -9.74 -1.81
N ASN A 254 -3.48 -9.40 -0.88
CA ASN A 254 -2.03 -9.59 -1.01
C ASN A 254 -1.63 -11.07 -0.95
N SER A 255 -2.43 -11.92 -0.31
CA SER A 255 -2.14 -13.36 -0.13
C SER A 255 -2.63 -14.23 -1.30
N ASN A 256 -3.08 -13.61 -2.39
CA ASN A 256 -3.69 -14.28 -3.55
C ASN A 256 -2.66 -14.94 -4.47
#